data_AF-A0A2X3F6H1-F1
#
_entry.id   AF-A0A2X3F6H1-F1
#
_cell.length_a   1.000
_cell.length_b   1.000
_cell.length_c   1.000
_cell.angle_alpha   90.00
_cell.angle_beta   90.00
_cell.angle_gamma   90.00
#
_symmetry.space_group_name_H-M   'P 1'
#
loop_
_entity.id
_entity.type
_entity.pdbx_description
1 polymer ?
#
loop_
_entity_poly.entity_id
_entity_poly.type
_entity_poly.pdbx_seq_one_letter_code
_entity_poly.pdbx_strand_id
1 'polypeptide(L)'
;MIISGFIALLLIGPAGRALADGHFVYPSARLSAMPAGWAGLLFGGLYSVIVITGIHHSFHAIEAGLLGNPSIGVNFLLPIWAMANVAQGGACFAVWFKTKDAKIKAITLPSAFSAMLGITEAAIFGINLRFVKPFIAALVGGAAGGAWVVSMHVYMTAVGLTAIPGMAIVQASSLLNYIIGMAIAFAVAFALSLTLKYKTDAE
;
A
#
# COMPACT_ATOMS: atom_id res chain seq x y z
N MET A 1 -10.13 18.42 -6.62
CA MET A 1 -9.69 17.17 -7.28
C MET A 1 -8.88 17.41 -8.56
N ILE A 2 -9.24 18.35 -9.44
CA ILE A 2 -8.44 18.62 -10.68
C ILE A 2 -7.04 19.16 -10.36
N ILE A 3 -6.92 20.21 -9.53
CA ILE A 3 -5.62 20.83 -9.18
C ILE A 3 -4.69 19.85 -8.43
N SER A 4 -5.24 19.08 -7.50
CA SER A 4 -4.50 18.05 -6.77
C SER A 4 -4.06 16.86 -7.66
N GLY A 5 -4.89 16.48 -8.64
CA GLY A 5 -4.54 15.47 -9.64
C GLY A 5 -3.40 15.93 -10.56
N PHE A 6 -3.36 17.22 -10.92
CA PHE A 6 -2.24 17.83 -11.64
C PHE A 6 -0.94 17.83 -10.82
N ILE A 7 -1.00 18.12 -9.52
CA ILE A 7 0.17 18.07 -8.62
C ILE A 7 0.67 16.63 -8.46
N ALA A 8 -0.24 15.67 -8.31
CA ALA A 8 0.11 14.25 -8.30
C ALA A 8 0.79 13.84 -9.62
N LEU A 9 0.27 14.26 -10.77
CA LEU A 9 0.88 14.02 -12.09
C LEU A 9 2.28 14.65 -12.21
N LEU A 10 2.47 15.86 -11.69
CA LEU A 10 3.73 16.61 -11.78
C LEU A 10 4.82 16.13 -10.81
N LEU A 11 4.45 15.51 -9.68
CA LEU A 11 5.43 15.03 -8.68
C LEU A 11 5.59 13.52 -8.69
N ILE A 12 4.47 12.78 -8.72
CA ILE A 12 4.45 11.31 -8.67
C ILE A 12 4.74 10.73 -10.05
N GLY A 13 4.37 11.42 -11.13
CA GLY A 13 4.74 11.03 -12.48
C GLY A 13 6.26 11.00 -12.69
N PRO A 14 6.99 12.10 -12.40
CA PRO A 14 8.46 12.12 -12.45
C PRO A 14 9.14 11.26 -11.38
N ALA A 15 8.59 11.14 -10.17
CA ALA A 15 9.13 10.22 -9.17
C ALA A 15 8.95 8.75 -9.60
N GLY A 16 7.77 8.40 -10.14
CA GLY A 16 7.46 7.11 -10.73
C GLY A 16 8.33 6.81 -11.95
N ARG A 17 8.59 7.81 -12.80
CA ARG A 17 9.53 7.69 -13.92
C ARG A 17 10.99 7.60 -13.46
N ALA A 18 11.44 8.40 -12.50
CA ALA A 18 12.78 8.30 -11.94
C ALA A 18 13.03 6.93 -11.29
N LEU A 19 11.98 6.33 -10.72
CA LEU A 19 12.03 4.94 -10.29
C LEU A 19 12.17 4.00 -11.47
N ALA A 20 11.29 4.13 -12.45
CA ALA A 20 11.30 3.32 -13.65
C ALA A 20 12.67 3.40 -14.37
N ASP A 21 13.17 4.59 -14.62
CA ASP A 21 14.42 4.90 -15.32
C ASP A 21 15.67 4.50 -14.49
N GLY A 22 15.58 4.50 -13.16
CA GLY A 22 16.70 4.12 -12.29
C GLY A 22 16.88 2.61 -12.10
N HIS A 23 15.80 1.82 -12.14
CA HIS A 23 15.83 0.40 -11.75
C HIS A 23 14.90 -0.55 -12.52
N PHE A 24 13.90 -0.04 -13.26
CA PHE A 24 12.90 -0.88 -13.95
C PHE A 24 13.00 -0.86 -15.49
N VAL A 25 13.70 0.12 -16.09
CA VAL A 25 13.79 0.31 -17.56
C VAL A 25 15.15 -0.12 -18.13
N TYR A 26 16.23 -0.12 -17.33
CA TYR A 26 17.57 -0.48 -17.81
C TYR A 26 18.16 -1.67 -17.02
N PRO A 27 18.17 -2.89 -17.59
CA PRO A 27 18.91 -4.03 -17.01
C PRO A 27 20.43 -3.87 -17.12
N SER A 28 20.92 -2.94 -17.96
CA SER A 28 22.34 -2.80 -18.26
C SER A 28 22.93 -1.50 -17.69
N ALA A 29 23.80 -1.71 -16.70
CA ALA A 29 25.00 -0.95 -16.38
C ALA A 29 24.87 0.55 -16.02
N ARG A 30 25.15 0.82 -14.74
CA ARG A 30 25.66 2.08 -14.16
C ARG A 30 24.68 3.11 -13.60
N LEU A 31 23.68 2.68 -12.82
CA LEU A 31 23.14 3.55 -11.76
C LEU A 31 23.04 2.79 -10.42
N SER A 32 24.21 2.43 -9.91
CA SER A 32 24.40 1.88 -8.57
C SER A 32 24.49 3.03 -7.56
N ALA A 33 23.38 3.44 -6.95
CA ALA A 33 23.46 4.32 -5.76
C ALA A 33 22.22 4.32 -4.85
N MET A 34 21.00 4.04 -5.34
CA MET A 34 19.82 3.95 -4.48
C MET A 34 19.52 2.48 -4.16
N PRO A 35 19.49 2.08 -2.87
CA PRO A 35 19.04 0.75 -2.49
C PRO A 35 17.69 0.41 -3.12
N ALA A 36 17.62 -0.73 -3.79
CA ALA A 36 16.38 -1.25 -4.36
C ALA A 36 15.29 -1.25 -3.26
N GLY A 37 14.18 -0.56 -3.50
CA GLY A 37 13.04 -0.51 -2.57
C GLY A 37 12.75 0.84 -1.90
N TRP A 38 13.58 1.88 -2.01
CA TRP A 38 13.32 3.17 -1.33
C TRP A 38 11.99 3.83 -1.68
N ALA A 39 11.58 3.76 -2.93
CA ALA A 39 10.25 4.24 -3.28
C ALA A 39 9.13 3.37 -2.77
N GLY A 40 9.36 2.06 -2.69
CA GLY A 40 8.42 1.16 -2.05
C GLY A 40 8.24 1.52 -0.58
N LEU A 41 9.33 1.84 0.12
CA LEU A 41 9.30 2.38 1.49
C LEU A 41 8.50 3.68 1.55
N LEU A 42 8.83 4.66 0.70
CA LEU A 42 8.22 5.98 0.72
C LEU A 42 6.74 5.95 0.34
N PHE A 43 6.42 5.42 -0.84
CA PHE A 43 5.06 5.38 -1.36
C PHE A 43 4.19 4.38 -0.61
N GLY A 44 4.71 3.21 -0.23
CA GLY A 44 3.99 2.24 0.59
C GLY A 44 3.64 2.79 1.98
N GLY A 45 4.53 3.59 2.58
CA GLY A 45 4.26 4.24 3.87
C GLY A 45 3.40 5.49 3.77
N LEU A 46 3.50 6.26 2.69
CA LEU A 46 2.77 7.51 2.54
C LEU A 46 1.37 7.32 1.94
N TYR A 47 1.11 6.20 1.24
CA TYR A 47 -0.15 5.99 0.52
C TYR A 47 -1.38 6.16 1.41
N SER A 48 -1.40 5.57 2.61
CA SER A 48 -2.57 5.70 3.49
C SER A 48 -2.79 7.14 3.99
N VAL A 49 -1.74 7.98 4.04
CA VAL A 49 -1.89 9.42 4.30
C VAL A 49 -2.56 10.11 3.11
N ILE A 50 -2.17 9.74 1.89
CA ILE A 50 -2.79 10.25 0.66
C ILE A 50 -4.26 9.79 0.56
N VAL A 51 -4.57 8.56 0.97
CA VAL A 51 -5.94 8.04 0.99
C VAL A 51 -6.85 8.93 1.84
N ILE A 52 -6.38 9.39 3.00
CA ILE A 52 -7.14 10.31 3.88
C ILE A 52 -7.51 11.62 3.16
N THR A 53 -6.66 12.09 2.24
CA THR A 53 -6.93 13.32 1.47
C THR A 53 -7.89 13.11 0.29
N GLY A 54 -8.20 11.86 -0.08
CA GLY A 54 -9.01 11.53 -1.25
C GLY A 54 -8.31 11.68 -2.61
N ILE A 55 -7.05 12.16 -2.64
CA ILE A 55 -6.31 12.42 -3.89
C ILE A 55 -5.90 11.11 -4.60
N HIS A 56 -5.86 9.99 -3.87
CA HIS A 56 -5.46 8.67 -4.38
C HIS A 56 -6.29 8.22 -5.62
N HIS A 57 -7.54 8.65 -5.77
CA HIS A 57 -8.33 8.38 -6.97
C HIS A 57 -7.68 8.92 -8.25
N SER A 58 -6.95 10.03 -8.17
CA SER A 58 -6.22 10.60 -9.31
C SER A 58 -5.09 9.71 -9.81
N PHE A 59 -4.65 8.71 -9.04
CA PHE A 59 -3.58 7.79 -9.46
C PHE A 59 -4.04 6.83 -10.55
N HIS A 60 -5.33 6.51 -10.66
CA HIS A 60 -5.85 5.66 -11.73
C HIS A 60 -5.51 6.19 -13.13
N ALA A 61 -5.50 7.52 -13.30
CA ALA A 61 -5.10 8.16 -14.56
C ALA A 61 -3.60 7.99 -14.84
N ILE A 62 -2.76 8.06 -13.80
CA ILE A 62 -1.31 7.84 -13.90
C ILE A 62 -1.05 6.38 -14.27
N GLU A 63 -1.70 5.44 -13.59
CA GLU A 63 -1.59 4.00 -13.80
C GLU A 63 -2.03 3.57 -15.20
N ALA A 64 -3.16 4.12 -15.68
CA ALA A 64 -3.61 3.92 -17.05
C ALA A 64 -2.56 4.45 -18.06
N GLY A 65 -1.92 5.58 -17.76
CA GLY A 65 -0.82 6.12 -18.55
C GLY A 65 0.43 5.23 -18.58
N LEU A 66 0.74 4.52 -17.49
CA LEU A 66 1.85 3.55 -17.44
C LEU A 66 1.56 2.34 -18.33
N LEU A 67 0.35 1.81 -18.27
CA LEU A 67 -0.09 0.68 -19.10
C LEU A 67 -0.19 1.05 -20.59
N GLY A 68 -0.63 2.26 -20.90
CA GLY A 68 -0.76 2.76 -22.27
C GLY A 68 0.57 3.18 -22.92
N ASN A 69 1.66 3.30 -22.16
CA ASN A 69 2.97 3.68 -22.69
C ASN A 69 3.71 2.44 -23.24
N PRO A 70 4.01 2.35 -24.54
CA PRO A 70 4.69 1.19 -25.14
C PRO A 70 6.08 0.88 -24.58
N SER A 71 6.75 1.88 -23.99
CA SER A 71 8.07 1.69 -23.36
C SER A 71 7.99 1.17 -21.92
N ILE A 72 6.81 1.19 -21.29
CA ILE A 72 6.60 0.71 -19.90
C ILE A 72 5.67 -0.51 -19.91
N GLY A 73 4.44 -0.35 -20.41
CA GLY A 73 3.46 -1.43 -20.63
C GLY A 73 2.97 -2.15 -19.37
N VAL A 74 3.35 -1.69 -18.17
CA VAL A 74 3.06 -2.34 -16.89
C VAL A 74 2.70 -1.33 -15.81
N ASN A 75 1.93 -1.77 -14.82
CA ASN A 75 1.60 -1.00 -13.63
C ASN A 75 2.48 -1.45 -12.45
N PHE A 76 3.52 -0.66 -12.16
CA PHE A 76 4.42 -0.90 -11.03
C PHE A 76 4.01 -0.14 -9.74
N LEU A 77 3.02 0.76 -9.82
CA LEU A 77 2.54 1.54 -8.66
C LEU A 77 1.47 0.78 -7.87
N LEU A 78 0.53 0.14 -8.57
CA LEU A 78 -0.59 -0.57 -7.96
C LEU A 78 -0.20 -1.68 -6.97
N PRO A 79 0.88 -2.46 -7.20
CA PRO A 79 1.40 -3.38 -6.20
C PRO A 79 1.76 -2.69 -4.88
N ILE A 80 2.32 -1.47 -4.91
CA ILE A 80 2.70 -0.71 -3.71
C ILE A 80 1.46 -0.29 -2.93
N TRP A 81 0.43 0.22 -3.63
CA TRP A 81 -0.84 0.61 -3.03
C TRP A 81 -1.54 -0.58 -2.36
N ALA A 82 -1.48 -1.75 -3.01
CA ALA A 82 -2.00 -2.98 -2.43
C ALA A 82 -1.32 -3.34 -1.09
N MET A 83 -0.01 -3.14 -0.96
CA MET A 83 0.70 -3.40 0.31
C MET A 83 0.20 -2.48 1.42
N ALA A 84 0.01 -1.20 1.13
CA ALA A 84 -0.55 -0.25 2.08
C ALA A 84 -1.98 -0.63 2.51
N ASN A 85 -2.82 -1.09 1.57
CA ASN A 85 -4.18 -1.55 1.88
C ASN A 85 -4.18 -2.77 2.81
N VAL A 86 -3.35 -3.76 2.51
CA VAL A 86 -3.19 -4.96 3.34
C VAL A 86 -2.62 -4.62 4.72
N ALA A 87 -1.68 -3.68 4.81
CA ALA A 87 -1.14 -3.21 6.08
C ALA A 87 -2.19 -2.51 6.95
N GLN A 88 -3.09 -1.71 6.36
CA GLN A 88 -4.23 -1.13 7.09
C GLN A 88 -5.14 -2.23 7.65
N GLY A 89 -5.40 -3.28 6.86
CA GLY A 89 -6.12 -4.46 7.30
C GLY A 89 -5.42 -5.18 8.46
N GLY A 90 -4.11 -5.40 8.37
CA GLY A 90 -3.31 -6.06 9.41
C GLY A 90 -3.27 -5.30 10.73
N ALA A 91 -3.06 -3.97 10.69
CA ALA A 91 -3.13 -3.15 11.90
C ALA A 91 -4.53 -3.11 12.51
N CYS A 92 -5.57 -3.01 11.68
CA CYS A 92 -6.96 -3.07 12.13
C CYS A 92 -7.24 -4.43 12.79
N PHE A 93 -6.81 -5.53 12.18
CA PHE A 93 -6.96 -6.87 12.74
C PHE A 93 -6.25 -7.03 14.09
N ALA A 94 -5.08 -6.42 14.29
CA ALA A 94 -4.39 -6.43 15.58
C ALA A 94 -5.20 -5.74 16.70
N VAL A 95 -5.96 -4.68 16.38
CA VAL A 95 -6.85 -4.01 17.35
C VAL A 95 -7.92 -4.97 17.88
N TRP A 96 -8.43 -5.89 17.04
CA TRP A 96 -9.44 -6.87 17.44
C TRP A 96 -8.95 -7.82 18.55
N PHE A 97 -7.66 -8.16 18.56
CA PHE A 97 -7.04 -8.95 19.64
C PHE A 97 -6.81 -8.15 20.91
N LYS A 98 -6.68 -6.83 20.80
CA LYS A 98 -6.31 -5.95 21.91
C LYS A 98 -7.52 -5.43 22.69
N THR A 99 -8.61 -5.14 21.98
CA THR A 99 -9.82 -4.56 22.58
C THR A 99 -10.68 -5.60 23.29
N LYS A 100 -11.23 -5.21 24.44
CA LYS A 100 -12.28 -5.95 25.15
C LYS A 100 -13.67 -5.37 24.92
N ASP A 101 -13.76 -4.16 24.38
CA ASP A 101 -15.03 -3.53 24.01
C ASP A 101 -15.73 -4.30 22.88
N ALA A 102 -16.92 -4.84 23.16
CA ALA A 102 -17.68 -5.64 22.21
C ALA A 102 -18.10 -4.86 20.96
N LYS A 103 -18.38 -3.55 21.07
CA LYS A 103 -18.77 -2.70 19.93
C LYS A 103 -17.58 -2.48 19.01
N ILE A 104 -16.42 -2.16 19.57
CA ILE A 104 -15.18 -1.97 18.78
C ILE A 104 -14.79 -3.29 18.13
N LYS A 105 -14.85 -4.39 18.87
CA LYS A 105 -14.55 -5.73 18.36
C LYS A 105 -15.45 -6.12 17.18
N ALA A 106 -16.75 -5.80 17.26
CA ALA A 106 -17.72 -6.11 16.20
C ALA A 106 -17.42 -5.39 14.88
N ILE A 107 -16.96 -4.14 14.92
CA ILE A 107 -16.67 -3.36 13.70
C ILE A 107 -15.24 -3.58 13.17
N THR A 108 -14.30 -3.97 14.03
CA THR A 108 -12.88 -4.08 13.68
C THR A 108 -12.62 -5.22 12.69
N LEU A 109 -13.23 -6.38 12.90
CA LEU A 109 -12.98 -7.56 12.08
C LEU A 109 -13.49 -7.40 10.63
N PRO A 110 -14.75 -6.97 10.39
CA PRO A 110 -15.22 -6.70 9.03
C PRO A 110 -14.41 -5.59 8.33
N SER A 111 -14.01 -4.55 9.07
CA SER A 111 -13.20 -3.45 8.53
C SER A 111 -11.81 -3.93 8.09
N ALA A 112 -11.18 -4.82 8.87
CA ALA A 112 -9.89 -5.41 8.52
C ALA A 112 -9.99 -6.24 7.22
N PHE A 113 -11.02 -7.09 7.10
CA PHE A 113 -11.26 -7.85 5.88
C PHE A 113 -11.56 -6.95 4.67
N SER A 114 -12.37 -5.92 4.84
CA SER A 114 -12.65 -4.92 3.80
C SER A 114 -11.36 -4.30 3.25
N ALA A 115 -10.42 -3.94 4.14
CA ALA A 115 -9.13 -3.39 3.75
C ALA A 115 -8.27 -4.39 2.96
N MET A 116 -8.32 -5.68 3.32
CA MET A 116 -7.66 -6.76 2.57
C MET A 116 -8.33 -7.06 1.21
N LEU A 117 -9.54 -6.55 0.98
CA LEU A 117 -10.22 -6.55 -0.32
C LEU A 117 -10.00 -5.25 -1.10
N GLY A 118 -9.20 -4.33 -0.58
CA GLY A 118 -8.85 -3.06 -1.24
C GLY A 118 -9.71 -1.86 -0.81
N ILE A 119 -10.68 -2.05 0.08
CA ILE A 119 -11.57 -0.99 0.59
C ILE A 119 -11.13 -0.64 2.01
N THR A 120 -10.37 0.43 2.16
CA THR A 120 -9.63 0.73 3.41
C THR A 120 -10.30 1.75 4.32
N GLU A 121 -11.36 2.41 3.86
CA GLU A 121 -12.01 3.53 4.54
C GLU A 121 -12.54 3.12 5.92
N ALA A 122 -13.19 1.96 6.01
CA ALA A 122 -13.70 1.43 7.28
C ALA A 122 -12.56 1.15 8.28
N ALA A 123 -11.43 0.60 7.80
CA ALA A 123 -10.27 0.32 8.66
C ALA A 123 -9.54 1.60 9.08
N ILE A 124 -9.28 2.51 8.14
CA ILE A 124 -8.56 3.77 8.37
C ILE A 124 -9.35 4.66 9.34
N PHE A 125 -10.58 5.03 8.97
CA PHE A 125 -11.37 6.01 9.71
C PHE A 125 -12.09 5.40 10.90
N GLY A 126 -12.56 4.16 10.78
CA GLY A 126 -13.31 3.50 11.85
C GLY A 126 -12.43 3.09 13.03
N ILE A 127 -11.20 2.66 12.76
CA ILE A 127 -10.32 2.01 13.76
C ILE A 127 -8.94 2.66 13.83
N ASN A 128 -8.17 2.63 12.74
CA ASN A 128 -6.73 2.87 12.82
C ASN A 128 -6.39 4.31 13.20
N LEU A 129 -7.08 5.30 12.61
CA LEU A 129 -6.92 6.71 12.96
C LEU A 129 -7.50 7.03 14.33
N ARG A 130 -8.61 6.38 14.72
CA ARG A 130 -9.22 6.57 16.05
C ARG A 130 -8.19 6.33 17.17
N PHE A 131 -7.32 5.35 17.00
CA PHE A 131 -6.28 5.02 17.98
C PHE A 131 -4.88 5.52 17.62
N VAL A 132 -4.70 6.08 16.42
CA VAL A 132 -3.46 6.65 15.83
C VAL A 132 -2.30 5.66 15.68
N LYS A 133 -1.96 4.91 16.73
CA LYS A 133 -0.86 3.94 16.73
C LYS A 133 -1.06 2.80 15.74
N PRO A 134 -2.26 2.21 15.57
CA PRO A 134 -2.49 1.24 14.50
C PRO A 134 -2.30 1.85 13.12
N PHE A 135 -2.70 3.11 12.92
CA PHE A 135 -2.47 3.81 11.65
C PHE A 135 -0.97 3.92 11.35
N ILE A 136 -0.16 4.37 12.32
CA ILE A 136 1.30 4.44 12.17
C ILE A 136 1.90 3.06 11.91
N ALA A 137 1.46 2.01 12.62
CA ALA A 137 1.90 0.65 12.37
C ALA A 137 1.58 0.18 10.94
N ALA A 138 0.42 0.55 10.41
CA ALA A 138 0.06 0.28 9.03
C ALA A 138 0.93 1.06 8.03
N LEU A 139 1.34 2.29 8.32
CA LEU A 139 2.30 3.00 7.45
C LEU A 139 3.64 2.25 7.37
N VAL A 140 4.13 1.75 8.50
CA VAL A 140 5.39 0.98 8.53
C VAL A 140 5.24 -0.36 7.82
N GLY A 141 4.11 -1.06 7.99
CA GLY A 141 3.83 -2.28 7.25
C GLY A 141 3.69 -2.05 5.74
N GLY A 142 2.99 -0.98 5.35
CA GLY A 142 2.86 -0.57 3.96
C GLY A 142 4.21 -0.23 3.33
N ALA A 143 5.07 0.47 4.06
CA ALA A 143 6.44 0.74 3.64
C ALA A 143 7.25 -0.55 3.46
N ALA A 144 7.19 -1.49 4.41
CA ALA A 144 7.94 -2.74 4.34
C ALA A 144 7.49 -3.63 3.17
N GLY A 145 6.18 -3.83 2.98
CA GLY A 145 5.65 -4.57 1.84
C GLY A 145 5.92 -3.84 0.52
N GLY A 146 5.76 -2.52 0.51
CA GLY A 146 6.05 -1.67 -0.64
C GLY A 146 7.50 -1.80 -1.09
N ALA A 147 8.45 -1.76 -0.15
CA ALA A 147 9.86 -1.96 -0.40
C ALA A 147 10.12 -3.31 -1.08
N TRP A 148 9.50 -4.37 -0.57
CA TRP A 148 9.63 -5.71 -1.12
C TRP A 148 9.14 -5.80 -2.57
N VAL A 149 7.91 -5.35 -2.84
CA VAL A 149 7.32 -5.47 -4.20
C VAL A 149 8.07 -4.63 -5.24
N VAL A 150 8.67 -3.50 -4.81
CA VAL A 150 9.56 -2.69 -5.66
C VAL A 150 10.89 -3.40 -5.90
N SER A 151 11.51 -3.97 -4.87
CA SER A 151 12.80 -4.68 -5.00
C SER A 151 12.72 -5.96 -5.82
N MET A 152 11.55 -6.60 -5.83
CA MET A 152 11.29 -7.85 -6.55
C MET A 152 10.61 -7.61 -7.92
N HIS A 153 10.54 -6.36 -8.37
CA HIS A 153 9.98 -5.96 -9.67
C HIS A 153 8.58 -6.54 -9.93
N VAL A 154 7.71 -6.45 -8.91
CA VAL A 154 6.33 -6.92 -9.02
C VAL A 154 5.53 -5.98 -9.90
N TYR A 155 4.85 -6.52 -10.90
CA TYR A 155 4.06 -5.75 -11.85
C TYR A 155 2.62 -6.25 -11.96
N MET A 156 1.70 -5.32 -12.24
CA MET A 156 0.31 -5.59 -12.58
C MET A 156 -0.01 -5.18 -14.02
N THR A 157 -1.00 -5.82 -14.61
CA THR A 157 -1.43 -5.66 -16.01
C THR A 157 -2.68 -4.80 -16.17
N ALA A 158 -3.27 -4.33 -15.07
CA ALA A 158 -4.49 -3.54 -15.06
C ALA A 158 -4.48 -2.48 -13.93
N VAL A 159 -5.61 -1.78 -13.78
CA VAL A 159 -5.86 -0.79 -12.71
C VAL A 159 -7.03 -1.25 -11.82
N GLY A 160 -7.11 -0.70 -10.61
CA GLY A 160 -8.30 -0.79 -9.74
C GLY A 160 -8.38 -2.00 -8.81
N LEU A 161 -7.93 -3.20 -9.20
CA LEU A 161 -7.91 -4.35 -8.28
C LEU A 161 -6.67 -4.29 -7.38
N THR A 162 -6.87 -4.22 -6.07
CA THR A 162 -5.77 -4.17 -5.08
C THR A 162 -5.91 -5.28 -4.04
N ALA A 163 -4.90 -5.42 -3.18
CA ALA A 163 -4.86 -6.39 -2.10
C ALA A 163 -5.15 -7.82 -2.60
N ILE A 164 -6.03 -8.59 -1.94
CA ILE A 164 -6.35 -9.97 -2.37
C ILE A 164 -6.88 -10.02 -3.82
N PRO A 165 -7.88 -9.21 -4.22
CA PRO A 165 -8.33 -9.13 -5.62
C PRO A 165 -7.21 -8.82 -6.63
N GLY A 166 -6.19 -8.05 -6.23
CA GLY A 166 -5.03 -7.72 -7.06
C GLY A 166 -4.27 -8.93 -7.61
N MET A 167 -4.38 -10.11 -6.97
CA MET A 167 -3.80 -11.35 -7.48
C MET A 167 -4.32 -11.75 -8.87
N ALA A 168 -5.52 -11.30 -9.26
CA ALA A 168 -6.08 -11.60 -10.58
C ALA A 168 -5.41 -10.82 -11.72
N ILE A 169 -4.72 -9.72 -11.40
CA ILE A 169 -4.12 -8.80 -12.39
C ILE A 169 -2.61 -8.65 -12.21
N VAL A 170 -2.01 -9.37 -11.25
CA VAL A 170 -0.56 -9.45 -11.13
C VAL A 170 -0.01 -10.34 -12.23
N GLN A 171 1.16 -10.01 -12.78
CA GLN A 171 1.84 -10.89 -13.73
C GLN A 171 2.15 -12.23 -13.07
N ALA A 172 1.98 -13.33 -13.82
CA ALA A 172 2.18 -14.68 -13.29
C ALA A 172 3.59 -14.88 -12.69
N SER A 173 4.61 -14.29 -13.31
CA SER A 173 6.00 -14.30 -12.81
C SER A 173 6.18 -13.57 -11.47
N SER A 174 5.30 -12.61 -11.16
CA SER A 174 5.37 -11.77 -9.97
C SER A 174 4.44 -12.22 -8.84
N LEU A 175 3.53 -13.18 -9.09
CA LEU A 175 2.47 -13.59 -8.16
C LEU A 175 3.02 -14.01 -6.80
N LEU A 176 4.07 -14.84 -6.78
CA LEU A 176 4.69 -15.29 -5.53
C LEU A 176 5.25 -14.11 -4.73
N ASN A 177 5.99 -13.22 -5.37
CA ASN A 177 6.57 -12.05 -4.72
C ASN A 177 5.52 -11.07 -4.23
N TYR A 178 4.39 -10.96 -4.93
CA TYR A 178 3.24 -10.18 -4.50
C TYR A 178 2.59 -10.75 -3.23
N ILE A 179 2.39 -12.07 -3.17
CA ILE A 179 1.85 -12.75 -1.97
C ILE A 179 2.79 -12.57 -0.78
N ILE A 180 4.11 -12.71 -0.99
CA ILE A 180 5.12 -12.47 0.05
C ILE A 180 5.06 -11.01 0.52
N GLY A 181 4.95 -10.06 -0.42
CA GLY A 181 4.77 -8.64 -0.09
C GLY A 181 3.55 -8.39 0.79
N MET A 182 2.40 -8.98 0.45
CA MET A 182 1.18 -8.86 1.26
C MET A 182 1.37 -9.45 2.65
N ALA A 183 2.03 -10.61 2.75
CA ALA A 183 2.34 -11.25 4.02
C ALA A 183 3.27 -10.38 4.88
N ILE A 184 4.30 -9.77 4.30
CA ILE A 184 5.20 -8.83 4.99
C ILE A 184 4.41 -7.61 5.47
N ALA A 185 3.62 -6.99 4.60
CA ALA A 185 2.84 -5.80 4.93
C ALA A 185 1.89 -6.06 6.09
N PHE A 186 1.16 -7.17 6.04
CA PHE A 186 0.25 -7.61 7.08
C PHE A 186 0.99 -7.91 8.38
N ALA A 187 2.03 -8.74 8.33
CA ALA A 187 2.73 -9.20 9.53
C ALA A 187 3.42 -8.06 10.27
N VAL A 188 4.07 -7.14 9.55
CA VAL A 188 4.73 -5.97 10.14
C VAL A 188 3.70 -5.04 10.78
N ALA A 189 2.63 -4.70 10.05
CA ALA A 189 1.56 -3.85 10.59
C ALA A 189 0.87 -4.47 11.81
N PHE A 190 0.56 -5.76 11.72
CA PHE A 190 -0.08 -6.52 12.80
C PHE A 190 0.81 -6.57 14.04
N ALA A 191 2.08 -6.98 13.90
CA ALA A 191 3.00 -7.10 15.02
C ALA A 191 3.27 -5.76 15.70
N LEU A 192 3.48 -4.69 14.92
CA LEU A 192 3.69 -3.35 15.46
C LEU A 192 2.44 -2.83 16.16
N SER A 193 1.26 -2.98 15.55
CA SER A 193 0.02 -2.54 16.18
C SER A 193 -0.28 -3.34 17.45
N LEU A 194 0.04 -4.62 17.49
CA LEU A 194 -0.16 -5.43 18.70
C LEU A 194 0.76 -4.97 19.85
N THR A 195 2.03 -4.71 19.54
CA THR A 195 3.07 -4.34 20.53
C THR A 195 3.00 -2.89 21.01
N LEU A 196 2.61 -1.94 20.17
CA LEU A 196 2.50 -0.53 20.53
C LEU A 196 1.44 -0.33 21.63
N LYS A 197 1.77 0.34 22.73
CA LYS A 197 0.83 0.55 23.84
C LYS A 197 -0.19 1.66 23.53
N TYR A 198 -1.48 1.36 23.40
CA TYR A 198 -2.59 2.32 23.32
C TYR A 198 -3.83 1.74 24.01
N LYS A 199 -4.66 2.62 24.58
CA LYS A 199 -5.94 2.21 25.18
C LYS A 199 -6.98 2.08 24.05
N THR A 200 -7.59 0.91 23.95
CA THR A 200 -8.69 0.66 23.00
C THR A 200 -10.05 0.76 23.66
N ASP A 201 -10.10 0.49 24.95
CA ASP A 201 -11.32 0.44 25.74
C ASP A 201 -11.46 1.79 26.45
N ALA A 202 -12.68 2.32 26.51
CA ALA A 202 -12.96 3.49 27.35
C ALA A 202 -12.76 3.09 28.82
N GLU A 203 -12.06 3.91 29.59
CA GLU A 203 -12.03 3.79 31.05
C GLU A 203 -13.45 3.84 31.65
#